data_AF-A0A8J6MIU7-F1
#
_entry.id   AF-A0A8J6MIU7-F1
#
_cell.length_a   1.000
_cell.length_b   1.000
_cell.length_c   1.000
_cell.angle_alpha   90.00
_cell.angle_beta   90.00
_cell.angle_gamma   90.00
#
_symmetry.space_group_name_H-M   'P 1'
#
loop_
_entity.id
_entity.type
_entity.pdbx_description
1 polymer ?
#
loop_
_entity_poly.entity_id
_entity_poly.type
_entity_poly.pdbx_seq_one_letter_code
_entity_poly.pdbx_strand_id
1 'polypeptide(L)'
;MKMNKAASAVIFAMTMVTGTAVHAGTTPATLDLNGLKAKCNELLQNSQLKPFKAVVSCSQVTSEWRPATAQQPDSLDVANTKTIGASFTLKGYEVPFKSEDVAMAPTLASCNLLEQVKKTVPAVDIELECSALDAITTLAQLCEPAIDARLAADPSIETTELTGKTFNSCNH
;
A
#
# COMPACT_ATOMS: atom_id res chain seq x y z
N MET A 1 2.89 -86.61 25.41
CA MET A 1 2.09 -86.04 26.51
C MET A 1 2.63 -84.64 26.78
N LYS A 2 1.74 -83.63 26.84
CA LYS A 2 1.93 -82.25 27.36
C LYS A 2 2.77 -81.22 26.57
N MET A 3 2.01 -80.42 25.81
CA MET A 3 1.91 -78.94 25.76
C MET A 3 3.14 -78.05 26.04
N ASN A 4 3.36 -77.08 25.14
CA ASN A 4 3.45 -75.62 25.37
C ASN A 4 3.90 -74.96 24.05
N LYS A 5 3.58 -73.73 23.64
CA LYS A 5 2.64 -72.68 24.06
C LYS A 5 2.62 -71.69 22.88
N ALA A 6 1.47 -71.04 22.68
CA ALA A 6 1.20 -70.10 21.60
C ALA A 6 2.08 -68.83 21.63
N ALA A 7 2.29 -68.23 20.46
CA ALA A 7 2.63 -66.82 20.31
C ALA A 7 1.78 -66.20 19.18
N SER A 8 0.93 -65.27 19.59
CA SER A 8 0.07 -64.42 18.77
C SER A 8 0.86 -63.40 17.95
N ALA A 9 0.34 -63.01 16.80
CA ALA A 9 0.51 -61.65 16.26
C ALA A 9 -0.75 -61.26 15.48
N VAL A 10 -1.54 -60.36 16.06
CA VAL A 10 -2.71 -59.71 15.47
C VAL A 10 -2.22 -58.57 14.57
N ILE A 11 -2.56 -58.60 13.29
CA ILE A 11 -2.27 -57.53 12.34
C ILE A 11 -3.47 -56.57 12.35
N PHE A 12 -3.27 -55.38 12.94
CA PHE A 12 -4.21 -54.26 12.84
C PHE A 12 -3.90 -53.49 11.55
N ALA A 13 -4.81 -53.55 10.57
CA ALA A 13 -4.73 -52.72 9.38
C ALA A 13 -5.32 -51.33 9.68
N MET A 14 -4.47 -50.29 9.72
CA MET A 14 -4.91 -48.89 9.73
C MET A 14 -5.07 -48.41 8.28
N THR A 15 -6.32 -48.22 7.87
CA THR A 15 -6.70 -47.51 6.65
C THR A 15 -6.49 -46.00 6.85
N MET A 16 -5.45 -45.45 6.22
CA MET A 16 -5.26 -44.00 6.13
C MET A 16 -6.24 -43.43 5.09
N VAL A 17 -7.27 -42.73 5.57
CA VAL A 17 -8.13 -41.89 4.73
C VAL A 17 -7.36 -40.60 4.47
N THR A 18 -6.73 -40.49 3.30
CA THR A 18 -6.16 -39.23 2.80
C THR A 18 -7.30 -38.29 2.43
N GLY A 19 -7.70 -37.44 3.38
CA GLY A 19 -8.57 -36.31 3.10
C GLY A 19 -7.80 -35.25 2.32
N THR A 20 -8.08 -35.12 1.02
CA THR A 20 -7.70 -33.94 0.24
C THR A 20 -8.56 -32.77 0.70
N ALA A 21 -8.05 -31.99 1.66
CA ALA A 21 -8.61 -30.69 1.99
C ALA A 21 -8.42 -29.76 0.78
N VAL A 22 -9.44 -29.71 -0.08
CA VAL A 22 -9.57 -28.70 -1.13
C VAL A 22 -9.70 -27.36 -0.40
N HIS A 23 -8.59 -26.65 -0.24
CA HIS A 23 -8.61 -25.25 0.12
C HIS A 23 -9.26 -24.53 -1.06
N ALA A 24 -10.54 -24.20 -0.93
CA ALA A 24 -11.20 -23.24 -1.79
C ALA A 24 -10.52 -21.88 -1.54
N GLY A 25 -9.45 -21.62 -2.31
CA GLY A 25 -8.86 -20.30 -2.40
C GLY A 25 -9.89 -19.39 -3.05
N THR A 26 -10.69 -18.71 -2.23
CA THR A 26 -11.52 -17.61 -2.67
C THR A 26 -10.58 -16.54 -3.20
N THR A 27 -10.43 -16.47 -4.51
CA THR A 27 -9.74 -15.36 -5.16
C THR A 27 -10.42 -14.07 -4.70
N PRO A 28 -9.67 -13.06 -4.21
CA PRO A 28 -10.24 -11.80 -3.77
C PRO A 28 -11.12 -11.23 -4.88
N ALA A 29 -12.36 -10.87 -4.54
CA ALA A 29 -13.21 -10.18 -5.49
C ALA A 29 -12.70 -8.75 -5.65
N THR A 30 -12.18 -8.45 -6.84
CA THR A 30 -11.70 -7.11 -7.21
C THR A 30 -12.88 -6.15 -7.33
N LEU A 31 -12.86 -5.05 -6.58
CA LEU A 31 -13.88 -3.99 -6.63
C LEU A 31 -13.26 -2.65 -7.02
N ASP A 32 -14.06 -1.70 -7.49
CA ASP A 32 -13.69 -0.29 -7.49
C ASP A 32 -14.08 0.36 -6.14
N LEU A 33 -13.70 1.63 -5.93
CA LEU A 33 -14.00 2.31 -4.67
C LEU A 33 -15.51 2.38 -4.38
N ASN A 34 -16.33 2.59 -5.42
CA ASN A 34 -17.79 2.60 -5.27
C ASN A 34 -18.35 1.23 -4.89
N GLY A 35 -17.84 0.16 -5.50
CA GLY A 35 -18.16 -1.21 -5.14
C GLY A 35 -17.75 -1.54 -3.71
N LEU A 36 -16.60 -1.05 -3.25
CA LEU A 36 -16.16 -1.20 -1.87
C LEU A 36 -17.08 -0.45 -0.89
N LYS A 37 -17.47 0.80 -1.21
CA LYS A 37 -18.45 1.57 -0.40
C LYS A 37 -19.77 0.83 -0.27
N ALA A 38 -20.32 0.33 -1.39
CA ALA A 38 -21.53 -0.46 -1.40
C ALA A 38 -21.39 -1.73 -0.55
N LYS A 39 -20.24 -2.43 -0.64
CA LYS A 39 -19.99 -3.64 0.16
C LYS A 39 -19.86 -3.33 1.65
N CYS A 40 -19.23 -2.22 2.00
CA CYS A 40 -19.17 -1.74 3.38
C CYS A 40 -20.57 -1.53 3.97
N ASN A 41 -21.46 -0.88 3.21
CA ASN A 41 -22.84 -0.65 3.62
C ASN A 41 -23.66 -1.95 3.75
N GLU A 42 -23.46 -2.92 2.86
CA GLU A 42 -24.07 -4.25 2.98
C GLU A 42 -23.63 -4.96 4.26
N LEU A 43 -22.33 -4.99 4.54
CA LEU A 43 -21.78 -5.64 5.73
C LEU A 43 -22.28 -4.96 7.02
N LEU A 44 -22.58 -3.65 6.99
CA LEU A 44 -23.01 -2.89 8.17
C LEU A 44 -24.39 -3.30 8.65
N GLN A 45 -25.22 -3.84 7.75
CA GLN A 45 -26.54 -4.38 8.06
C GLN A 45 -26.45 -5.71 8.83
N ASN A 46 -25.31 -6.40 8.79
CA ASN A 46 -25.08 -7.62 9.55
C ASN A 46 -24.48 -7.31 10.92
N SER A 47 -25.32 -7.31 11.96
CA SER A 47 -24.92 -7.03 13.34
C SER A 47 -23.90 -8.02 13.92
N GLN A 48 -23.80 -9.24 13.37
CA GLN A 48 -22.88 -10.27 13.84
C GLN A 48 -21.43 -10.06 13.36
N LEU A 49 -21.23 -9.21 12.35
CA LEU A 49 -19.90 -8.98 11.75
C LEU A 49 -19.20 -7.73 12.29
N LYS A 50 -19.81 -6.99 13.21
CA LYS A 50 -19.26 -5.78 13.82
C LYS A 50 -18.22 -6.11 14.91
N PRO A 51 -17.14 -5.32 15.05
CA PRO A 51 -16.72 -4.22 14.17
C PRO A 51 -15.93 -4.74 12.97
N PHE A 52 -16.07 -4.06 11.82
CA PHE A 52 -15.22 -4.32 10.67
C PHE A 52 -14.74 -2.99 10.10
N LYS A 53 -13.43 -2.93 9.85
CA LYS A 53 -12.75 -1.77 9.30
C LYS A 53 -12.19 -2.14 7.93
N ALA A 54 -12.20 -1.19 7.02
CA ALA A 54 -11.41 -1.29 5.81
C ALA A 54 -9.96 -0.92 6.14
N VAL A 55 -9.01 -1.67 5.59
CA VAL A 55 -7.61 -1.29 5.61
C VAL A 55 -7.32 -0.56 4.31
N VAL A 56 -6.67 0.59 4.40
CA VAL A 56 -6.20 1.35 3.24
C VAL A 56 -4.69 1.47 3.32
N SER A 57 -4.00 1.03 2.28
CA SER A 57 -2.55 1.08 2.18
C SER A 57 -2.16 2.24 1.27
N CYS A 58 -1.69 3.34 1.85
CA CYS A 58 -1.35 4.59 1.17
C CYS A 58 0.15 4.67 0.85
N SER A 59 0.52 4.99 -0.39
CA SER A 59 1.91 5.21 -0.79
C SER A 59 2.09 6.54 -1.51
N GLN A 60 3.32 7.04 -1.53
CA GLN A 60 3.66 8.29 -2.21
C GLN A 60 5.00 8.19 -2.91
N VAL A 61 5.07 8.80 -4.08
CA VAL A 61 6.31 9.04 -4.82
C VAL A 61 6.38 10.51 -5.19
N THR A 62 7.49 11.15 -4.87
CA THR A 62 7.78 12.55 -5.20
C THR A 62 9.05 12.62 -6.02
N SER A 63 9.07 13.41 -7.08
CA SER A 63 10.27 13.74 -7.84
C SER A 63 10.56 15.23 -7.71
N GLU A 64 11.74 15.55 -7.18
CA GLU A 64 12.16 16.93 -6.92
C GLU A 64 13.47 17.22 -7.64
N TRP A 65 13.60 18.42 -8.16
CA TRP A 65 14.88 18.94 -8.63
C TRP A 65 15.60 19.65 -7.50
N ARG A 66 16.90 19.38 -7.34
CA ARG A 66 17.77 20.09 -6.39
C ARG A 66 19.11 20.46 -7.03
N PRO A 67 19.79 21.49 -6.53
CA PRO A 67 21.15 21.83 -6.98
C PRO A 67 22.13 20.67 -6.73
N ALA A 68 22.96 20.35 -7.72
CA ALA A 68 24.06 19.38 -7.55
C ALA A 68 25.19 19.91 -6.66
N THR A 69 25.28 21.24 -6.48
CA THR A 69 26.23 21.92 -5.61
C THR A 69 25.50 22.94 -4.73
N ALA A 70 25.97 23.11 -3.49
CA ALA A 70 25.40 24.06 -2.53
C ALA A 70 25.76 25.51 -2.91
N GLN A 71 25.07 26.07 -3.91
CA GLN A 71 25.16 27.48 -4.29
C GLN A 71 23.77 28.12 -4.31
N GLN A 72 23.73 29.37 -3.84
CA GLN A 72 22.53 30.16 -3.64
C GLN A 72 21.84 30.51 -4.97
N PRO A 73 20.48 30.53 -5.05
CA PRO A 73 19.76 30.67 -6.30
C PRO A 73 19.48 32.13 -6.74
N ASP A 74 19.56 32.35 -8.06
CA ASP A 74 18.76 33.30 -8.85
C ASP A 74 17.64 32.46 -9.52
N SER A 75 16.48 33.03 -9.86
CA SER A 75 15.22 32.27 -9.99
C SER A 75 14.89 31.72 -11.39
N LEU A 76 14.91 30.39 -11.56
CA LEU A 76 14.16 29.64 -12.58
C LEU A 76 13.22 28.63 -11.91
N ASP A 77 11.95 28.59 -12.31
CA ASP A 77 10.97 27.61 -11.82
C ASP A 77 11.11 26.26 -12.55
N VAL A 78 11.45 25.21 -11.81
CA VAL A 78 11.50 23.84 -12.34
C VAL A 78 10.38 23.00 -11.71
N ALA A 79 9.54 22.42 -12.57
CA ALA A 79 8.38 21.64 -12.14
C ALA A 79 8.79 20.34 -11.40
N ASN A 80 8.16 20.11 -10.26
CA ASN A 80 8.24 18.88 -9.48
C ASN A 80 6.99 18.03 -9.70
N THR A 81 7.05 16.74 -9.37
CA THR A 81 5.88 15.85 -9.46
C THR A 81 5.66 15.10 -8.15
N LYS A 82 4.39 14.92 -7.77
CA LYS A 82 3.96 14.09 -6.65
C LYS A 82 2.84 13.18 -7.14
N THR A 83 2.95 11.90 -6.84
CA THR A 83 1.92 10.91 -7.10
C THR A 83 1.59 10.21 -5.79
N ILE A 84 0.30 10.15 -5.46
CA ILE A 84 -0.21 9.45 -4.28
C ILE A 84 -1.02 8.27 -4.76
N GLY A 85 -0.86 7.13 -4.10
CA GLY A 85 -1.65 5.94 -4.40
C GLY A 85 -2.19 5.24 -3.18
N ALA A 86 -3.21 4.43 -3.40
CA ALA A 86 -3.87 3.65 -2.37
C ALA A 86 -4.38 2.31 -2.91
N SER A 87 -4.32 1.27 -2.09
CA SER A 87 -5.12 0.06 -2.22
C SER A 87 -6.06 -0.08 -1.03
N PHE A 88 -7.21 -0.72 -1.22
CA PHE A 88 -8.19 -0.90 -0.15
C PHE A 88 -8.49 -2.38 0.04
N THR A 89 -8.63 -2.82 1.28
CA THR A 89 -8.99 -4.20 1.61
C THR A 89 -10.09 -4.23 2.65
N LEU A 90 -11.12 -5.05 2.42
CA LEU A 90 -12.26 -5.22 3.31
C LEU A 90 -12.67 -6.70 3.33
N LYS A 91 -12.39 -7.44 4.40
CA LYS A 91 -12.86 -8.83 4.61
C LYS A 91 -12.67 -9.76 3.39
N GLY A 92 -11.52 -9.66 2.71
CA GLY A 92 -11.19 -10.47 1.53
C GLY A 92 -11.64 -9.88 0.18
N TYR A 93 -12.32 -8.73 0.19
CA TYR A 93 -12.49 -7.87 -0.98
C TYR A 93 -11.31 -6.92 -1.09
N GLU A 94 -10.84 -6.68 -2.31
CA GLU A 94 -9.71 -5.80 -2.58
C GLU A 94 -10.06 -4.82 -3.70
N VAL A 95 -9.76 -3.54 -3.48
CA VAL A 95 -9.70 -2.55 -4.55
C VAL A 95 -8.25 -2.46 -5.00
N PRO A 96 -7.96 -2.72 -6.29
CA PRO A 96 -6.61 -2.60 -6.83
C PRO A 96 -6.03 -1.23 -6.57
N PHE A 97 -4.70 -1.18 -6.56
CA PHE A 97 -3.96 0.06 -6.46
C PHE A 97 -4.47 1.11 -7.46
N LYS A 98 -4.80 2.28 -6.93
CA LYS A 98 -5.13 3.50 -7.69
C LYS A 98 -4.16 4.59 -7.31
N SER A 99 -3.85 5.47 -8.26
CA SER A 99 -2.99 6.62 -8.02
C SER A 99 -3.55 7.88 -8.67
N GLU A 100 -3.21 9.02 -8.09
CA GLU A 100 -3.50 10.35 -8.63
C GLU A 100 -2.27 11.25 -8.51
N ASP A 101 -2.14 12.18 -9.46
CA ASP A 101 -1.10 13.20 -9.43
C ASP A 101 -1.57 14.39 -8.58
N VAL A 102 -0.67 14.88 -7.74
CA VAL A 102 -0.91 16.01 -6.84
C VAL A 102 -0.01 17.17 -7.25
N ALA A 103 -0.60 18.36 -7.35
CA ALA A 103 0.14 19.56 -7.70
C ALA A 103 1.22 19.86 -6.65
N MET A 104 2.43 20.16 -7.12
CA MET A 104 3.55 20.59 -6.29
C MET A 104 4.01 21.99 -6.70
N ALA A 105 4.50 22.75 -5.72
CA ALA A 105 5.24 23.97 -6.01
C ALA A 105 6.52 23.64 -6.81
N PRO A 106 6.88 24.47 -7.80
CA PRO A 106 8.15 24.33 -8.51
C PRO A 106 9.33 24.62 -7.58
N THR A 107 10.49 24.05 -7.90
CA THR A 107 11.74 24.40 -7.24
C THR A 107 12.39 25.59 -7.96
N LEU A 108 12.81 26.59 -7.20
CA LEU A 108 13.63 27.69 -7.70
C LEU A 108 15.08 27.24 -7.85
N ALA A 109 15.65 27.43 -9.03
CA ALA A 109 17.01 27.03 -9.37
C ALA A 109 17.82 28.17 -10.01
N SER A 110 19.08 28.34 -9.59
CA SER A 110 20.08 29.13 -10.32
C SER A 110 20.61 28.39 -11.53
N CYS A 111 21.32 29.14 -12.37
CA CYS A 111 22.15 28.71 -13.48
C CYS A 111 23.20 27.67 -13.04
N ASN A 112 22.74 26.44 -12.83
CA ASN A 112 23.45 25.34 -12.20
C ASN A 112 22.96 24.01 -12.78
N LEU A 113 23.81 22.98 -12.65
CA LEU A 113 23.38 21.62 -12.89
C LEU A 113 22.44 21.19 -11.76
N LEU A 114 21.18 20.91 -12.10
CA LEU A 114 20.24 20.27 -11.21
C LEU A 114 20.31 18.78 -11.39
N GLU A 115 20.12 18.07 -10.29
CA GLU A 115 19.89 16.63 -10.27
C GLU A 115 18.49 16.35 -9.76
N GLN A 116 17.82 15.37 -10.36
CA GLN A 116 16.52 14.93 -9.89
C GLN A 116 16.70 13.84 -8.83
N VAL A 117 16.06 14.07 -7.69
CA VAL A 117 15.87 13.05 -6.66
C VAL A 117 14.46 12.52 -6.73
N LYS A 118 14.31 11.23 -6.47
CA LYS A 118 13.03 10.58 -6.25
C LYS A 118 12.94 10.19 -4.78
N LYS A 119 11.91 10.67 -4.11
CA LYS A 119 11.53 10.32 -2.75
C LYS A 119 10.38 9.34 -2.80
N THR A 120 10.48 8.24 -2.07
CA THR A 120 9.42 7.23 -2.01
C THR A 120 9.09 6.95 -0.55
N VAL A 121 7.80 7.11 -0.22
CA VAL A 121 7.22 6.64 1.03
C VAL A 121 6.52 5.32 0.72
N PRO A 122 6.93 4.21 1.36
CA PRO A 122 6.29 2.91 1.16
C PRO A 122 4.84 2.95 1.66
N ALA A 123 4.10 1.87 1.39
CA ALA A 123 2.71 1.76 1.83
C ALA A 123 2.58 1.91 3.36
N VAL A 124 1.74 2.83 3.79
CA VAL A 124 1.32 3.07 5.17
C VAL A 124 -0.13 2.63 5.31
N ASP A 125 -0.38 1.68 6.20
CA ASP A 125 -1.71 1.16 6.43
C ASP A 125 -2.49 2.03 7.43
N ILE A 126 -3.74 2.35 7.08
CA ILE A 126 -4.71 2.99 7.96
C ILE A 126 -5.98 2.16 8.03
N GLU A 127 -6.59 2.12 9.21
CA GLU A 127 -7.90 1.50 9.39
C GLU A 127 -9.00 2.55 9.32
N LEU A 128 -10.00 2.32 8.48
CA LEU A 128 -11.15 3.21 8.31
C LEU A 128 -12.44 2.48 8.64
N GLU A 129 -13.29 3.15 9.40
CA GLU A 129 -14.69 2.77 9.52
C GLU A 129 -15.41 3.03 8.19
N CYS A 130 -16.47 2.26 7.89
CA CYS A 130 -17.24 2.44 6.65
C CYS A 130 -17.79 3.85 6.46
N SER A 131 -18.17 4.54 7.54
CA SER A 131 -18.65 5.92 7.47
C SER A 131 -17.57 6.90 6.99
N ALA A 132 -16.30 6.60 7.27
CA ALA A 132 -15.18 7.41 6.79
C ALA A 132 -14.93 7.18 5.29
N LEU A 133 -15.21 5.98 4.77
CA LEU A 133 -15.07 5.69 3.33
C LEU A 133 -16.01 6.54 2.48
N ASP A 134 -17.24 6.76 2.95
CA ASP A 134 -18.24 7.54 2.21
C ASP A 134 -17.81 9.00 2.00
N ALA A 135 -17.08 9.57 2.96
CA ALA A 135 -16.58 10.94 2.92
C ALA A 135 -15.37 11.16 1.97
N ILE A 136 -14.74 10.08 1.48
CA ILE A 136 -13.56 10.19 0.62
C ILE A 136 -13.96 10.65 -0.78
N THR A 137 -13.40 11.80 -1.18
CA THR A 137 -13.57 12.38 -2.51
C THR A 137 -12.33 12.20 -3.39
N THR A 138 -11.13 12.33 -2.81
CA THR A 138 -9.83 12.11 -3.52
C THR A 138 -8.88 11.28 -2.66
N LEU A 139 -7.85 10.67 -3.28
CA LEU A 139 -6.86 9.87 -2.54
C LEU A 139 -5.95 10.76 -1.68
N ALA A 140 -5.59 11.95 -2.14
CA ALA A 140 -4.74 12.89 -1.41
C ALA A 140 -5.37 13.29 -0.07
N GLN A 141 -6.67 13.61 -0.05
CA GLN A 141 -7.38 13.95 1.19
C GLN A 141 -7.34 12.83 2.23
N LEU A 142 -7.28 11.58 1.78
CA LEU A 142 -7.20 10.42 2.66
C LEU A 142 -5.76 10.10 3.08
N CYS A 143 -4.85 10.05 2.11
CA CYS A 143 -3.53 9.48 2.28
C CYS A 143 -2.47 10.49 2.73
N GLU A 144 -2.57 11.78 2.35
CA GLU A 144 -1.58 12.78 2.76
C GLU A 144 -1.47 12.90 4.28
N PRO A 145 -2.57 13.06 5.05
CA PRO A 145 -2.46 13.20 6.50
C PRO A 145 -1.84 11.95 7.17
N ALA A 146 -2.14 10.76 6.63
CA ALA A 146 -1.60 9.51 7.15
C ALA A 146 -0.09 9.38 6.86
N ILE A 147 0.33 9.72 5.64
CA ILE A 147 1.72 9.72 5.21
C ILE A 147 2.51 10.75 6.02
N ASP A 148 2.01 11.99 6.14
CA ASP A 148 2.65 13.07 6.88
C ASP A 148 2.82 12.72 8.36
N ALA A 149 1.77 12.17 8.98
CA ALA A 149 1.85 11.71 10.36
C ALA A 149 2.90 10.59 10.54
N ARG A 150 3.00 9.67 9.58
CA ARG A 150 3.98 8.58 9.63
C ARG A 150 5.41 9.08 9.42
N LEU A 151 5.62 10.01 8.49
CA LEU A 151 6.92 10.68 8.27
C LEU A 151 7.35 11.51 9.47
N ALA A 152 6.42 12.23 10.10
CA ALA A 152 6.72 12.99 11.31
C ALA A 152 7.14 12.08 12.49
N ALA A 153 6.54 10.89 12.58
CA ALA A 153 6.89 9.90 13.59
C ALA A 153 8.19 9.15 13.27
N ASP A 154 8.45 8.86 12.00
CA ASP A 154 9.62 8.14 11.52
C ASP A 154 10.05 8.65 10.14
N PRO A 155 10.98 9.64 10.08
CA PRO A 155 11.48 10.17 8.83
C PRO A 155 12.24 9.14 7.99
N SER A 156 12.71 8.03 8.59
CA SER A 156 13.54 7.04 7.90
C SER A 156 12.77 6.15 6.92
N ILE A 157 11.44 6.19 6.97
CA ILE A 157 10.58 5.50 5.99
C ILE A 157 10.68 6.14 4.60
N GLU A 158 11.08 7.41 4.50
CA GLU A 158 11.30 8.06 3.22
C GLU A 158 12.64 7.58 2.65
N THR A 159 12.57 6.94 1.50
CA THR A 159 13.75 6.58 0.73
C THR A 159 14.00 7.65 -0.33
N THR A 160 15.23 8.17 -0.36
CA THR A 160 15.65 9.14 -1.39
C THR A 160 16.67 8.47 -2.31
N GLU A 161 16.39 8.47 -3.61
CA GLU A 161 17.28 7.97 -4.65
C GLU A 161 17.57 9.03 -5.71
N LEU A 162 18.80 9.06 -6.22
CA LEU A 162 19.13 9.86 -7.41
C LEU A 162 18.59 9.14 -8.65
N THR A 163 17.86 9.85 -9.51
CA THR A 163 17.32 9.23 -10.73
C THR A 163 18.33 9.19 -11.87
N GLY A 164 19.47 9.87 -11.72
CA GLY A 164 20.47 10.08 -12.77
C GLY A 164 20.07 11.12 -13.82
N LYS A 165 18.86 11.71 -13.73
CA LYS A 165 18.48 12.82 -14.60
C LYS A 165 19.10 14.11 -14.12
N THR A 166 19.68 14.86 -15.05
CA THR A 166 20.21 16.19 -14.82
C THR A 166 19.54 17.22 -15.71
N PHE A 167 19.39 18.43 -15.21
CA PHE A 167 18.86 19.57 -15.95
C PHE A 167 19.83 20.74 -15.82
N ASN A 168 20.26 21.31 -16.95
CA ASN A 168 21.11 22.50 -16.96
C ASN A 168 20.22 23.71 -17.23
N SER A 169 19.99 24.51 -16.19
CA SER A 169 19.13 25.71 -16.25
C SER A 169 19.74 26.87 -17.04
N CYS A 170 21.03 26.82 -17.42
CA CYS A 170 21.71 27.91 -18.15
C CYS A 170 21.54 27.90 -19.67
N ASN A 171 21.00 26.83 -20.25
CA ASN A 171 20.89 26.67 -21.72
C ASN A 171 19.43 26.76 -22.21
N HIS A 172 18.54 27.35 -21.42
CA HIS A 172 17.13 27.56 -21.74
C HIS A 172 16.80 29.05 -21.91
#